data_AF-A0A1S1P0F2-F1
#
_entry.id   AF-A0A1S1P0F2-F1
#
_cell.length_a   1.000
_cell.length_b   1.000
_cell.length_c   1.000
_cell.angle_alpha   90.00
_cell.angle_beta   90.00
_cell.angle_gamma   90.00
#
_symmetry.space_group_name_H-M   'P 1'
#
loop_
_entity.id
_entity.type
_entity.pdbx_description
1 polymer ?
#
loop_
_entity_poly.entity_id
_entity_poly.type
_entity_poly.pdbx_seq_one_letter_code
_entity_poly.pdbx_strand_id
1 'polypeptide(L)'
;MIHDADTATFDADAESKRLALGLVTEAFAEGCLDGIDGDCMAQAALFAAFQELVATYGEDATARYAETLPERIRGGGFTTTLQH
;
A
#
# COMPACT_ATOMS: atom_id res chain seq x y z
N MET A 1 2.63 8.31 -32.41
CA MET A 1 1.52 8.80 -31.57
C MET A 1 1.04 7.77 -30.52
N ILE A 2 1.49 6.51 -30.53
CA ILE A 2 1.08 5.48 -29.54
C ILE A 2 1.96 5.48 -28.27
N HIS A 3 3.21 5.95 -28.35
CA HIS A 3 4.13 5.97 -27.20
C HIS A 3 3.87 7.08 -26.17
N ASP A 4 3.14 8.14 -26.51
CA ASP A 4 2.96 9.34 -25.67
C ASP A 4 1.85 9.15 -24.61
N ALA A 5 0.76 8.50 -25.02
CA ALA A 5 -0.40 8.22 -24.15
C ALA A 5 -0.12 7.17 -23.06
N ASP A 6 0.75 6.19 -23.35
CA ASP A 6 1.13 5.13 -22.41
C ASP A 6 1.96 5.73 -21.26
N THR A 7 2.97 6.54 -21.57
CA THR A 7 3.77 7.30 -20.58
C THR A 7 2.94 8.25 -19.72
N ALA A 8 1.97 8.95 -20.30
CA ALA A 8 1.10 9.85 -19.56
C ALA A 8 0.17 9.11 -18.56
N THR A 9 -0.27 7.89 -18.92
CA THR A 9 -1.11 7.05 -18.06
C THR A 9 -0.31 6.48 -16.89
N PHE A 10 0.92 6.00 -17.13
CA PHE A 10 1.79 5.52 -16.07
C PHE A 10 2.15 6.60 -15.04
N ASP A 11 2.37 7.84 -15.47
CA ASP A 11 2.69 8.95 -14.57
C ASP A 11 1.47 9.37 -13.74
N ALA A 12 0.28 9.41 -14.34
CA ALA A 12 -0.98 9.67 -13.64
C ALA A 12 -1.33 8.58 -12.59
N ASP A 13 -1.05 7.32 -12.90
CA ASP A 13 -1.21 6.20 -11.96
C ASP A 13 -0.21 6.29 -10.81
N ALA A 14 1.04 6.67 -11.10
CA ALA A 14 2.07 6.87 -10.09
C ALA A 14 1.74 8.05 -9.17
N GLU A 15 1.26 9.17 -9.73
CA GLU A 15 0.79 10.33 -8.97
C GLU A 15 -0.41 9.96 -8.08
N SER A 16 -1.42 9.28 -8.64
CA SER A 16 -2.60 8.84 -7.90
C SER A 16 -2.22 7.91 -6.74
N LYS A 17 -1.28 6.99 -6.96
CA LYS A 17 -0.76 6.11 -5.89
C LYS A 17 -0.02 6.89 -4.80
N ARG A 18 0.77 7.90 -5.16
CA ARG A 18 1.46 8.75 -4.16
C ARG A 18 0.46 9.58 -3.36
N LEU A 19 -0.55 10.14 -4.01
CA LEU A 19 -1.62 10.90 -3.34
C LEU A 19 -2.40 10.01 -2.36
N ALA A 20 -2.81 8.81 -2.80
CA ALA A 20 -3.49 7.85 -1.94
C ALA A 20 -2.62 7.46 -0.72
N LEU A 21 -1.32 7.24 -0.92
CA LEU A 21 -0.39 6.96 0.18
C LEU A 21 -0.26 8.14 1.15
N GLY A 22 -0.26 9.38 0.64
CA GLY A 22 -0.28 10.59 1.47
C GLY A 22 -1.50 10.64 2.39
N LEU A 23 -2.70 10.43 1.82
CA LEU A 23 -3.95 10.40 2.58
C LEU A 23 -3.96 9.31 3.65
N VAL A 24 -3.47 8.11 3.33
CA VAL A 24 -3.35 7.02 4.30
C VAL A 24 -2.36 7.39 5.41
N THR A 25 -1.24 8.02 5.07
CA THR A 25 -0.23 8.46 6.05
C THR A 25 -0.80 9.52 7.00
N GLU A 26 -1.59 10.46 6.49
CA GLU A 26 -2.28 11.45 7.30
C GLU A 26 -3.30 10.81 8.25
N ALA A 27 -4.11 9.86 7.76
CA ALA A 27 -5.04 9.11 8.60
C ALA A 27 -4.33 8.30 9.71
N PHE A 28 -3.12 7.78 9.43
CA PHE A 28 -2.27 7.15 10.46
C PHE A 28 -1.82 8.15 11.51
N ALA A 29 -1.36 9.33 11.09
CA ALA A 29 -0.94 10.37 12.02
C ALA A 29 -2.09 10.84 12.91
N GLU A 30 -3.29 11.01 12.35
CA GLU A 30 -4.50 11.36 13.09
C GLU A 30 -4.90 10.27 14.10
N GLY A 31 -4.93 9.00 13.69
CA GLY A 31 -5.22 7.90 14.62
C GLY A 31 -4.24 7.82 15.79
N CYS A 32 -2.95 8.08 15.54
CA CYS A 32 -1.94 8.18 16.61
C CYS A 32 -2.19 9.37 17.55
N LEU A 33 -2.65 10.52 17.04
CA LEU A 33 -3.01 11.68 17.87
C LEU A 33 -4.22 11.39 18.76
N ASP A 34 -5.16 10.57 18.28
CA ASP A 34 -6.30 10.08 19.06
C ASP A 34 -5.93 9.00 20.09
N GLY A 35 -4.66 8.62 20.16
CA GLY A 35 -4.12 7.64 21.11
C GLY A 35 -4.28 6.19 20.66
N ILE A 36 -4.57 5.93 19.39
CA ILE A 36 -4.56 4.59 18.82
C ILE A 36 -3.10 4.14 18.67
N ASP A 37 -2.82 2.93 19.13
CA ASP A 37 -1.49 2.34 18.99
C ASP A 37 -1.12 2.11 17.51
N GLY A 38 0.14 2.36 17.17
CA GLY A 38 0.64 2.27 15.80
C GLY A 38 0.51 0.86 15.20
N ASP A 39 0.69 -0.18 16.01
CA ASP A 39 0.54 -1.56 15.56
C ASP A 39 -0.92 -1.88 15.24
N CYS A 40 -1.85 -1.34 16.05
CA CYS A 40 -3.29 -1.44 15.79
C CYS A 40 -3.68 -0.76 14.46
N MET A 41 -3.15 0.44 14.19
CA MET A 41 -3.38 1.12 12.91
C MET A 41 -2.82 0.32 11.72
N ALA A 42 -1.62 -0.23 11.87
CA ALA A 42 -1.00 -1.07 10.83
C ALA A 42 -1.84 -2.32 10.51
N GLN A 43 -2.33 -3.02 11.55
CA GLN A 43 -3.20 -4.18 11.39
C GLN A 43 -4.52 -3.82 10.70
N ALA A 44 -5.16 -2.72 11.13
CA ALA A 44 -6.41 -2.23 10.53
C ALA A 44 -6.23 -1.87 9.05
N ALA A 45 -5.13 -1.19 8.71
CA ALA A 45 -4.82 -0.82 7.33
C ALA A 45 -4.55 -2.04 6.44
N LEU A 46 -3.83 -3.04 6.95
CA LEU A 46 -3.62 -4.30 6.23
C LEU A 46 -4.94 -5.01 5.96
N PHE A 47 -5.83 -5.06 6.95
CA PHE A 47 -7.15 -5.65 6.78
C PHE A 47 -7.97 -4.92 5.71
N ALA A 48 -8.03 -3.58 5.78
CA ALA A 48 -8.75 -2.77 4.80
C ALA A 48 -8.16 -2.95 3.39
N ALA A 49 -6.83 -2.96 3.27
CA ALA A 49 -6.16 -3.19 1.99
C ALA A 49 -6.50 -4.57 1.41
N PHE A 50 -6.45 -5.64 2.20
CA PHE A 50 -6.82 -6.97 1.71
C PHE A 50 -8.30 -7.08 1.37
N GLN A 51 -9.19 -6.43 2.13
CA GLN A 51 -10.62 -6.38 1.80
C GLN A 51 -10.84 -5.78 0.40
N GLU A 52 -10.19 -4.65 0.08
CA GLU A 52 -10.30 -4.00 -1.22
C GLU A 52 -9.72 -4.87 -2.36
N LEU A 53 -8.57 -5.52 -2.10
CA LEU A 53 -7.96 -6.44 -3.07
C LEU A 53 -8.86 -7.65 -3.36
N VAL A 54 -9.46 -8.25 -2.33
CA VAL A 54 -10.40 -9.36 -2.50
C VAL A 54 -11.67 -8.89 -3.23
N ALA A 55 -12.21 -7.71 -2.90
CA ALA A 55 -13.39 -7.17 -3.57
C ALA A 55 -13.13 -6.90 -5.06
N THR A 56 -11.94 -6.40 -5.40
CA THR A 56 -11.57 -6.03 -6.78
C THR A 56 -11.13 -7.23 -7.62
N TYR A 57 -10.34 -8.14 -7.05
CA TYR A 57 -9.63 -9.19 -7.79
C TYR A 57 -10.02 -10.63 -7.40
N GLY A 58 -10.74 -10.80 -6.29
CA GLY A 58 -11.11 -12.10 -5.73
C GLY A 58 -10.08 -12.68 -4.75
N GLU A 59 -10.51 -13.70 -4.01
CA GLU A 59 -9.73 -14.34 -2.94
C GLU A 59 -8.46 -15.02 -3.45
N ASP A 60 -8.57 -15.83 -4.52
CA ASP A 60 -7.43 -16.57 -5.08
C ASP A 60 -6.32 -15.64 -5.61
N ALA A 61 -6.70 -14.56 -6.30
CA ALA A 61 -5.74 -13.58 -6.81
C ALA A 61 -5.04 -12.84 -5.68
N THR A 62 -5.79 -12.49 -4.62
CA THR A 62 -5.24 -11.82 -3.44
C THR A 62 -4.32 -12.74 -2.64
N ALA A 63 -4.66 -14.03 -2.51
CA ALA A 63 -3.80 -15.02 -1.86
C ALA A 63 -2.46 -15.16 -2.59
N ARG A 64 -2.47 -15.28 -3.92
CA ARG A 64 -1.23 -15.31 -4.73
C ARG A 64 -0.39 -14.05 -4.60
N TYR A 65 -1.04 -12.88 -4.51
CA TYR A 65 -0.32 -11.64 -4.22
C TYR A 65 0.35 -11.70 -2.84
N ALA A 66 -0.37 -12.16 -1.82
CA ALA A 66 0.11 -12.26 -0.45
C ALA A 66 1.28 -13.23 -0.28
N GLU A 67 1.35 -14.32 -1.06
CA GLU A 67 2.46 -15.27 -1.09
C GLU A 67 3.82 -14.60 -1.36
N THR A 68 3.83 -13.48 -2.08
CA THR A 68 5.06 -12.72 -2.40
C THR A 68 5.53 -11.80 -1.26
N LEU A 69 4.66 -11.49 -0.30
CA LEU A 69 4.96 -10.52 0.76
C LEU A 69 6.09 -10.95 1.69
N PRO A 70 6.19 -12.21 2.16
CA PRO A 70 7.27 -12.64 3.03
C PRO A 70 8.66 -12.43 2.40
N GLU A 71 8.79 -12.66 1.09
CA GLU A 71 10.05 -12.43 0.37
C GLU A 71 10.37 -10.94 0.28
N ARG A 72 9.38 -10.11 -0.07
CA ARG A 72 9.55 -8.66 -0.14
C ARG A 72 9.91 -8.04 1.21
N ILE A 73 9.30 -8.50 2.30
CA ILE A 73 9.58 -8.03 3.67
C ILE A 73 11.03 -8.38 4.04
N ARG A 74 11.45 -9.64 3.85
CA ARG A 74 12.83 -10.07 4.15
C ARG A 74 13.86 -9.38 3.25
N GLY A 75 13.47 -9.04 2.03
CA GLY A 75 14.29 -8.27 1.09
C GLY A 75 14.39 -6.77 1.40
N GLY A 76 13.76 -6.28 2.48
CA GLY A 76 13.78 -4.88 2.87
C GLY A 76 12.90 -3.96 2.00
N GLY A 77 11.97 -4.52 1.23
CA GLY A 77 11.11 -3.76 0.31
C GLY A 77 10.14 -2.78 0.97
N PHE A 78 10.05 -2.80 2.30
CA PHE A 78 9.23 -1.89 3.11
C PHE A 78 10.07 -1.10 4.13
N THR A 79 11.39 -1.28 4.12
CA THR A 79 12.31 -0.59 5.04
C THR A 79 12.73 0.73 4.40
N THR A 80 12.25 1.85 4.93
CA THR A 80 12.54 3.20 4.40
C THR A 80 13.74 3.87 5.08
N THR A 81 14.24 3.32 6.19
CA THR A 81 15.46 3.77 6.87
C THR A 81 16.43 2.60 7.00
N LEU A 82 17.71 2.81 6.68
CA LEU A 82 18.75 1.81 6.96
C LEU A 82 18.72 1.56 8.47
N GLN A 83 18.17 0.42 8.91
CA GLN A 83 18.29 0.01 10.31
C GLN A 83 19.76 -0.30 10.55
N HIS A 84 20.42 0.60 11.27
CA HIS A 84 21.84 0.53 11.60
C HIS A 84 22.05 0.00 13.02
#